data_AF-A0A1V1ZJC7-F1
#
_entry.id   AF-A0A1V1ZJC7-F1
#
_cell.length_a   1.000
_cell.length_b   1.000
_cell.length_c   1.000
_cell.angle_alpha   90.00
_cell.angle_beta   90.00
_cell.angle_gamma   90.00
#
_symmetry.space_group_name_H-M   'P 1'
#
loop_
_entity.id
_entity.type
_entity.pdbx_description
1 polymer ?
#
loop_
_entity_poly.entity_id
_entity_poly.type
_entity_poly.pdbx_seq_one_letter_code
_entity_poly.pdbx_strand_id
1 'polypeptide(L)'
;MKDASYKRHIAKTITWRLVGTIDTIILSWIISGDPLIGLQIGIYEVITKMVLYFLHERVWFKVNLSKDGKILESRKRHIAKTITWRMVGTIDTMTLAWIVTGNPLTGFKIASVEVVTKMLLYYLHERTWYKINFGLPKRTNE
;
A
#
# COMPACT_ATOMS: atom_id res chain seq x y z
N MET A 1 9.52 -5.60 -28.65
CA MET A 1 10.63 -5.39 -27.70
C MET A 1 10.06 -5.50 -26.30
N LYS A 2 10.46 -6.49 -25.48
CA LYS A 2 10.00 -6.58 -24.08
C LYS A 2 10.63 -5.42 -23.32
N ASP A 3 9.82 -4.50 -22.77
CA ASP A 3 10.29 -3.41 -21.93
C ASP A 3 11.21 -3.95 -20.84
N ALA A 4 12.49 -3.58 -20.89
CA ALA A 4 13.50 -4.02 -19.91
C ALA A 4 13.08 -3.69 -18.47
N SER A 5 12.20 -2.68 -18.29
CA SER A 5 11.71 -2.21 -17.00
C SER A 5 10.74 -3.16 -16.28
N TYR A 6 10.12 -4.14 -16.97
CA TYR A 6 9.12 -5.01 -16.33
C TYR A 6 9.67 -5.77 -15.12
N LYS A 7 10.91 -6.29 -15.24
CA LYS A 7 11.62 -6.98 -14.15
C LYS A 7 11.83 -6.05 -12.94
N ARG A 8 12.16 -4.78 -13.20
CA ARG A 8 12.32 -3.75 -12.18
C ARG A 8 11.01 -3.45 -11.47
N HIS A 9 9.91 -3.30 -12.21
CA HIS A 9 8.61 -2.98 -11.62
C HIS A 9 8.05 -4.10 -10.72
N ILE A 10 8.21 -5.37 -11.13
CA ILE A 10 7.88 -6.52 -10.27
C ILE A 10 8.73 -6.49 -9.00
N ALA A 11 10.04 -6.33 -9.12
CA ALA A 11 10.95 -6.31 -7.98
C ALA A 11 10.63 -5.15 -7.02
N LYS A 12 10.36 -3.95 -7.54
CA LYS A 12 9.89 -2.80 -6.73
C LYS A 12 8.59 -3.12 -5.98
N THR A 13 7.66 -3.79 -6.63
CA THR A 13 6.37 -4.17 -6.02
C THR A 13 6.59 -5.17 -4.88
N ILE A 14 7.34 -6.24 -5.11
CA ILE A 14 7.62 -7.26 -4.09
C ILE A 14 8.37 -6.64 -2.91
N THR A 15 9.45 -5.90 -3.18
CA THR A 15 10.24 -5.25 -2.12
C THR A 15 9.40 -4.25 -1.32
N TRP A 16 8.54 -3.46 -1.97
CA TRP A 16 7.65 -2.54 -1.27
C TRP A 16 6.63 -3.28 -0.40
N ARG A 17 6.06 -4.39 -0.88
CA ARG A 17 5.12 -5.21 -0.09
C ARG A 17 5.78 -5.78 1.15
N LEU A 18 7.02 -6.24 1.04
CA LEU A 18 7.78 -6.75 2.18
C LEU A 18 8.07 -5.64 3.20
N VAL A 19 8.64 -4.51 2.75
CA VAL A 19 8.97 -3.38 3.62
C VAL A 19 7.73 -2.84 4.33
N GLY A 20 6.63 -2.61 3.60
CA GLY A 20 5.41 -2.09 4.19
C GLY A 20 4.71 -3.06 5.16
N THR A 21 4.81 -4.36 4.94
CA THR A 21 4.24 -5.36 5.87
C THR A 21 5.07 -5.45 7.15
N ILE A 22 6.41 -5.47 7.01
CA ILE A 22 7.33 -5.47 8.15
C ILE A 22 7.13 -4.20 8.99
N ASP A 23 6.97 -3.05 8.36
CA ASP A 23 6.67 -1.79 9.02
C ASP A 23 5.40 -1.88 9.89
N THR A 24 4.28 -2.34 9.32
CA THR A 24 3.03 -2.52 10.10
C THR A 24 3.21 -3.48 11.26
N ILE A 25 3.91 -4.61 11.08
CA ILE A 25 4.18 -5.58 12.15
C ILE A 25 4.98 -4.93 13.29
N ILE A 26 6.07 -4.22 12.94
CA ILE A 26 6.96 -3.58 13.92
C ILE A 26 6.23 -2.46 14.65
N LEU A 27 5.52 -1.58 13.94
CA LEU A 27 4.76 -0.49 14.55
C LEU A 27 3.67 -1.01 15.47
N SER A 28 2.93 -2.02 15.01
CA SER A 28 1.88 -2.63 15.80
C SER A 28 2.44 -3.31 17.04
N TRP A 29 3.59 -3.99 16.94
CA TRP A 29 4.30 -4.55 18.11
C TRP A 29 4.72 -3.45 19.08
N ILE A 30 5.42 -2.41 18.61
CA ILE A 30 5.91 -1.33 19.49
C ILE A 30 4.76 -0.62 20.20
N ILE A 31 3.65 -0.37 19.51
CA ILE A 31 2.51 0.38 20.06
C ILE A 31 1.65 -0.48 20.99
N SER A 32 1.46 -1.77 20.67
CA SER A 32 0.67 -2.68 21.51
C SER A 32 1.45 -3.30 22.68
N GLY A 33 2.78 -3.36 22.58
CA GLY A 33 3.67 -4.03 23.52
C GLY A 33 3.78 -5.56 23.30
N ASP A 34 3.04 -6.13 22.35
CA ASP A 34 2.98 -7.58 22.11
C ASP A 34 3.35 -7.92 20.65
N PRO A 35 4.41 -8.73 20.42
CA PRO A 35 4.81 -9.14 19.08
C PRO A 35 3.76 -10.00 18.37
N LEU A 36 2.95 -10.77 19.10
CA LEU A 36 1.89 -11.60 18.51
C LEU A 36 0.78 -10.73 17.92
N ILE A 37 0.41 -9.65 18.60
CA ILE A 37 -0.55 -8.66 18.08
C ILE A 37 -0.03 -8.04 16.78
N GLY A 38 1.26 -7.66 16.75
CA GLY A 38 1.87 -7.09 15.56
C GLY A 38 1.84 -8.04 14.37
N LEU A 39 2.17 -9.32 14.59
CA LEU A 39 2.12 -10.36 13.57
C LEU A 39 0.69 -10.60 13.07
N GLN A 40 -0.29 -10.68 13.97
CA GLN A 40 -1.70 -10.87 13.61
C GLN A 40 -2.22 -9.73 12.74
N ILE A 41 -1.96 -8.48 13.12
CA ILE A 41 -2.36 -7.30 12.33
C ILE A 41 -1.70 -7.34 10.95
N GLY A 42 -0.41 -7.67 10.87
CA GLY A 42 0.30 -7.78 9.59
C GLY A 42 -0.29 -8.84 8.66
N ILE A 43 -0.60 -10.04 9.18
CA ILE A 43 -1.21 -11.12 8.40
C ILE A 43 -2.61 -10.72 7.94
N TYR A 44 -3.44 -10.19 8.84
CA TYR A 44 -4.79 -9.77 8.51
C TYR A 44 -4.79 -8.65 7.48
N GLU A 45 -3.93 -7.64 7.64
CA GLU A 45 -3.79 -6.54 6.68
C GLU A 45 -3.48 -7.05 5.26
N VAL A 46 -2.58 -8.02 5.13
CA VAL A 46 -2.23 -8.58 3.82
C VAL A 46 -3.46 -9.22 3.16
N ILE A 47 -4.24 -10.00 3.91
CA ILE A 47 -5.44 -10.68 3.41
C ILE A 47 -6.57 -9.68 3.13
N THR A 48 -6.90 -8.81 4.07
CA THR A 48 -8.00 -7.84 3.93
C THR A 48 -7.74 -6.86 2.82
N LYS A 49 -6.52 -6.30 2.69
CA LYS A 49 -6.21 -5.34 1.63
C LYS A 49 -6.26 -5.99 0.25
N MET A 50 -5.99 -7.29 0.11
CA MET A 50 -6.22 -7.98 -1.17
C MET A 50 -7.70 -8.03 -1.53
N VAL A 51 -8.57 -8.43 -0.60
CA VAL A 51 -10.02 -8.50 -0.80
C VAL A 51 -10.60 -7.10 -1.04
N LEU A 52 -10.27 -6.13 -0.20
CA LEU A 52 -10.75 -4.75 -0.28
C LEU A 52 -10.28 -4.06 -1.55
N TYR A 53 -9.03 -4.27 -1.98
CA TYR A 53 -8.54 -3.71 -3.24
C TYR A 53 -9.30 -4.27 -4.44
N PHE A 54 -9.54 -5.58 -4.45
CA PHE A 54 -10.35 -6.20 -5.49
C PHE A 54 -11.77 -5.60 -5.52
N LEU A 55 -12.44 -5.50 -4.38
CA LEU A 55 -13.77 -4.89 -4.28
C LEU A 55 -13.77 -3.42 -4.71
N HIS A 56 -12.77 -2.65 -4.29
CA HIS A 56 -12.58 -1.25 -4.69
C HIS A 56 -12.47 -1.12 -6.20
N GLU A 57 -11.68 -1.96 -6.86
CA GLU A 57 -11.57 -1.96 -8.31
C GLU A 57 -12.89 -2.36 -8.98
N ARG A 58 -13.62 -3.35 -8.44
CA ARG A 58 -14.94 -3.77 -8.96
C ARG A 58 -15.98 -2.66 -8.84
N VAL A 59 -15.99 -1.92 -7.72
CA VAL A 59 -16.85 -0.74 -7.55
C VAL A 59 -16.48 0.33 -8.56
N TRP A 60 -15.19 0.67 -8.68
CA TRP A 60 -14.70 1.65 -9.67
C TRP A 60 -14.91 1.24 -11.12
N PHE A 61 -14.98 -0.06 -11.42
CA PHE A 61 -15.36 -0.57 -12.74
C PHE A 61 -16.85 -0.35 -13.01
N LYS A 62 -17.73 -0.65 -12.04
CA LYS A 62 -19.19 -0.44 -12.16
C LYS A 62 -19.57 1.03 -12.23
N VAL A 63 -18.93 1.88 -11.44
CA VAL A 63 -19.13 3.36 -11.47
C VAL A 63 -18.65 3.95 -12.81
N ASN A 64 -17.78 3.25 -13.55
CA ASN A 64 -17.29 3.67 -14.86
C ASN A 64 -18.31 3.46 -16.01
N LEU A 65 -19.56 3.09 -15.72
CA LEU A 65 -20.68 3.18 -16.66
C LEU A 65 -21.16 4.64 -16.75
N SER A 66 -20.32 5.50 -17.31
CA SER A 66 -20.72 6.85 -17.67
C SER A 66 -21.50 6.77 -18.99
N LYS A 67 -22.83 6.92 -18.91
CA LYS A 67 -23.92 7.17 -19.90
C LYS A 67 -23.79 6.76 -21.39
N ASP A 68 -22.60 6.66 -21.99
CA ASP A 68 -22.36 6.39 -23.41
C ASP A 68 -21.23 5.36 -23.69
N GLY A 69 -20.77 4.60 -22.69
CA GLY A 69 -19.84 3.48 -22.90
C GLY A 69 -18.39 3.85 -23.22
N LYS A 70 -18.01 5.14 -23.17
CA LYS A 70 -16.62 5.58 -23.37
C LYS A 70 -15.88 5.70 -22.04
N ILE A 71 -14.82 4.91 -21.87
CA ILE A 71 -13.89 4.97 -20.73
C ILE A 71 -13.07 6.26 -20.86
N LEU A 72 -13.43 7.30 -20.10
CA LEU A 72 -12.58 8.48 -19.96
C LEU A 72 -11.48 8.16 -18.93
N GLU A 73 -10.31 7.77 -19.41
CA GLU A 73 -9.04 7.80 -18.66
C GLU A 73 -8.71 9.25 -18.29
N SER A 74 -9.33 9.76 -17.22
CA SER A 74 -9.10 11.10 -16.71
C SER A 74 -8.10 11.07 -15.55
N ARG A 75 -7.13 11.99 -15.56
CA ARG A 75 -6.24 12.26 -14.40
C ARG A 75 -7.02 12.40 -13.09
N LYS A 76 -8.25 12.95 -13.14
CA LYS A 76 -9.14 13.08 -11.98
C LYS A 76 -9.56 11.72 -11.39
N ARG A 77 -9.79 10.70 -12.23
CA ARG A 77 -10.15 9.34 -11.77
C ARG A 77 -8.99 8.69 -11.02
N HIS A 78 -7.77 8.77 -11.52
CA HIS A 78 -6.60 8.18 -10.87
C HIS A 78 -6.31 8.82 -9.51
N ILE A 79 -6.46 10.14 -9.41
CA ILE A 79 -6.37 10.87 -8.14
C ILE A 79 -7.49 10.41 -7.18
N ALA A 80 -8.74 10.35 -7.65
CA ALA A 80 -9.86 9.90 -6.83
C ALA A 80 -9.72 8.44 -6.35
N LYS A 81 -9.29 7.53 -7.23
CA LYS A 81 -8.97 6.13 -6.87
C LYS A 81 -7.89 6.07 -5.80
N THR A 82 -6.85 6.89 -5.92
CA THR A 82 -5.77 6.95 -4.93
C THR A 82 -6.28 7.43 -3.59
N ILE A 83 -7.02 8.55 -3.54
CA ILE A 83 -7.57 9.09 -2.30
C ILE A 83 -8.54 8.10 -1.65
N THR A 84 -9.48 7.55 -2.41
CA THR A 84 -10.45 6.57 -1.89
C THR A 84 -9.76 5.32 -1.38
N TRP A 85 -8.75 4.80 -2.08
CA TRP A 85 -7.97 3.65 -1.61
C TRP A 85 -7.20 3.96 -0.32
N ARG A 86 -6.63 5.16 -0.19
CA ARG A 86 -5.94 5.57 1.04
C ARG A 86 -6.89 5.64 2.23
N MET A 87 -8.09 6.18 2.04
CA MET A 87 -9.10 6.20 3.11
C MET A 87 -9.53 4.80 3.53
N VAL A 88 -9.87 3.94 2.56
CA VAL A 88 -10.30 2.56 2.83
C VAL A 88 -9.19 1.77 3.53
N GLY A 89 -7.95 1.86 3.04
CA GLY A 89 -6.81 1.15 3.61
C GLY A 89 -6.46 1.61 5.03
N THR A 90 -6.53 2.91 5.33
CA THR A 90 -6.27 3.42 6.68
C THR A 90 -7.37 3.01 7.65
N ILE A 91 -8.64 3.05 7.21
CA ILE A 91 -9.78 2.60 8.03
C ILE A 91 -9.67 1.09 8.33
N ASP A 92 -9.26 0.29 7.34
CA ASP A 92 -9.04 -1.15 7.50
C ASP A 92 -7.98 -1.43 8.57
N THR A 93 -6.77 -0.85 8.45
CA THR A 93 -5.71 -1.03 9.45
C THR A 93 -6.15 -0.57 10.84
N MET A 94 -6.83 0.59 10.95
CA MET A 94 -7.35 1.08 12.23
C MET A 94 -8.36 0.11 12.86
N THR A 95 -9.25 -0.44 12.03
CA THR A 95 -10.31 -1.38 12.47
C THR A 95 -9.71 -2.72 12.88
N LEU A 96 -8.79 -3.27 12.09
CA LEU A 96 -8.07 -4.49 12.44
C LEU A 96 -7.29 -4.33 13.73
N ALA A 97 -6.54 -3.24 13.86
CA ALA A 97 -5.78 -2.97 15.06
C ALA A 97 -6.69 -2.79 16.29
N TRP A 98 -7.85 -2.14 16.16
CA TRP A 98 -8.83 -2.08 17.23
C TRP A 98 -9.36 -3.47 17.59
N ILE A 99 -9.81 -4.26 16.62
CA ILE A 99 -10.37 -5.60 16.86
C ILE A 99 -9.36 -6.50 17.57
N VAL A 100 -8.10 -6.50 17.13
CA VAL A 100 -7.06 -7.36 17.70
C VAL A 100 -6.64 -6.88 19.10
N THR A 101 -6.52 -5.57 19.31
CA THR A 101 -6.06 -5.02 20.60
C THR A 101 -7.18 -4.82 21.63
N GLY A 102 -8.44 -4.85 21.20
CA GLY A 102 -9.59 -4.47 22.02
C GLY A 102 -9.68 -2.97 22.33
N ASN A 103 -8.74 -2.14 21.86
CA ASN A 103 -8.66 -0.71 22.21
C ASN A 103 -8.67 0.19 20.96
N PRO A 104 -9.72 1.01 20.76
CA PRO A 104 -9.82 1.88 19.58
C PRO A 104 -8.73 2.96 19.54
N LEU A 105 -8.25 3.43 20.70
CA LEU A 105 -7.18 4.42 20.76
C LEU A 105 -5.85 3.85 20.27
N THR A 106 -5.59 2.56 20.56
CA THR A 106 -4.41 1.85 20.05
C THR A 106 -4.48 1.70 18.53
N GLY A 107 -5.66 1.32 18.00
CA GLY A 107 -5.87 1.22 16.55
C GLY A 107 -5.68 2.56 15.83
N PHE A 108 -6.19 3.65 16.40
CA PHE A 108 -5.98 5.00 15.87
C PHE A 108 -4.50 5.41 15.87
N LYS A 109 -3.76 5.12 16.95
CA LYS A 109 -2.30 5.38 17.04
C LYS A 109 -1.54 4.63 15.95
N ILE A 110 -1.81 3.33 15.78
CA ILE A 110 -1.18 2.50 14.74
C ILE A 110 -1.45 3.08 13.36
N ALA A 111 -2.72 3.36 13.03
CA ALA A 111 -3.10 3.89 11.72
C ALA A 111 -2.48 5.27 11.44
N SER A 112 -2.40 6.15 12.44
CA SER A 112 -1.80 7.49 12.29
C SER A 112 -0.29 7.41 12.03
N VAL A 113 0.42 6.58 12.80
CA VAL A 113 1.87 6.40 12.65
C VAL A 113 2.18 5.68 11.34
N GLU A 114 1.39 4.68 10.96
CA GLU A 114 1.53 3.96 9.69
C GLU A 114 1.46 4.91 8.48
N VAL A 115 0.52 5.86 8.48
CA VAL A 115 0.38 6.81 7.37
C VAL A 115 1.65 7.63 7.17
N VAL A 116 2.27 8.11 8.25
CA VAL A 116 3.49 8.93 8.21
C VAL A 116 4.71 8.08 7.82
N THR A 117 4.88 6.94 8.46
CA THR A 117 6.02 6.02 8.25
C THR A 117 6.03 5.45 6.84
N LYS A 118 4.88 5.00 6.31
CA LYS A 118 4.80 4.49 4.93
C LYS A 118 5.12 5.57 3.90
N MET A 119 4.80 6.84 4.14
CA MET A 119 5.23 7.93 3.24
C MET A 119 6.76 8.07 3.21
N LEU A 120 7.40 8.09 4.38
CA LEU A 120 8.85 8.20 4.50
C LEU A 120 9.57 6.98 3.91
N LEU A 121 9.13 5.77 4.27
CA LEU A 121 9.69 4.52 3.75
C LEU A 121 9.52 4.41 2.24
N TYR A 122 8.39 4.83 1.69
CA TYR A 122 8.18 4.81 0.24
C TYR A 122 9.15 5.72 -0.49
N TYR A 123 9.35 6.94 0.03
CA TYR A 123 10.34 7.86 -0.53
C TYR A 123 11.76 7.27 -0.48
N LEU A 124 12.17 6.70 0.65
CA LEU A 124 13.49 6.06 0.79
C LEU A 124 13.63 4.84 -0.14
N HIS A 125 12.58 4.05 -0.29
CA HIS A 125 12.53 2.92 -1.22
C HIS A 125 12.74 3.36 -2.66
N GLU A 126 12.02 4.38 -3.12
CA GLU A 126 12.19 4.96 -4.45
C GLU A 126 13.59 5.54 -4.66
N ARG A 127 14.14 6.26 -3.68
CA ARG A 127 15.51 6.81 -3.76
C ARG A 127 16.57 5.73 -3.81
N THR A 128 16.37 4.63 -3.10
CA THR A 128 17.26 3.46 -3.15
C THR A 128 17.20 2.81 -4.52
N TRP A 129 16.00 2.57 -5.04
CA TRP A 129 15.81 2.04 -6.39
C TRP A 129 16.39 2.94 -7.48
N TYR A 130 16.31 4.27 -7.32
CA TYR A 130 16.89 5.22 -8.26
C TYR A 130 18.41 5.06 -8.44
N LYS A 131 19.12 4.61 -7.39
CA LYS A 131 20.58 4.35 -7.43
C LYS A 131 20.93 3.00 -8.08
N ILE A 132 19.96 2.11 -8.26
CA ILE A 132 20.17 0.74 -8.75
C ILE A 132 19.78 0.68 -10.24
N ASN A 133 20.67 0.17 -11.10
CA ASN A 133 20.41 0.04 -12.55
C ASN A 133 19.69 -1.27 -12.95
N PHE A 134 19.21 -2.05 -11.98
CA PHE A 134 18.51 -3.31 -12.24
C PHE A 134 17.29 -3.09 -13.15
N GLY A 135 17.20 -3.87 -14.23
CA GLY A 135 16.13 -3.79 -15.22
C GLY A 135 16.11 -2.51 -16.04
N LEU A 136 17.20 -1.75 -16.10
CA LEU A 136 17.37 -0.61 -17.01
C LEU A 136 18.52 -0.89 -17.97
N PRO A 137 18.49 -0.37 -19.22
CA PRO A 137 19.70 -0.29 -20.03
C PRO A 137 20.75 0.49 -19.23
N LYS A 138 22.01 0.03 -19.24
CA LYS A 138 23.13 0.68 -18.54
C LYS A 138 23.02 2.19 -18.74
N ARG A 139 22.95 2.96 -17.65
CA ARG A 139 23.18 4.41 -17.72
C ARG A 139 24.60 4.56 -18.25
N THR A 140 24.75 5.02 -19.49
CA THR A 140 26.03 5.54 -19.98
C THR A 140 26.33 6.73 -19.08
N ASN A 141 27.27 6.55 -18.15
CA ASN A 141 27.81 7.66 -17.38
C ASN A 141 28.68 8.45 -18.36
N GLU A 142 28.29 9.70 -18.64
CA GLU A 142 29.23 10.74 -19.03
C GLU A 142 29.98 11.24 -17.78
#